data_AF-A0A9K3LLN3-F1
#
_entry.id   AF-A0A9K3LLN3-F1
#
_cell.length_a   1.000
_cell.length_b   1.000
_cell.length_c   1.000
_cell.angle_alpha   90.00
_cell.angle_beta   90.00
_cell.angle_gamma   90.00
#
_symmetry.space_group_name_H-M   'P 1'
#
loop_
_entity.id
_entity.type
_entity.pdbx_description
1 polymer ?
#
loop_
_entity_poly.entity_id
_entity_poly.type
_entity_poly.pdbx_seq_one_letter_code
_entity_poly.pdbx_strand_id
1 'polypeptide(L)'
;MTKASSEAVENASTHRRLQRYSTIQTYQPETLVTDNAAMDLDLAAIKDQFEVGTKVAMGNAEWIYREGAFSHPVARLQLDSPLPEDIPAGTRVSGLALSSSGGVIEARTRDFSPKESTELFVEYAIYADQLNYAGCLVGANPVPTMQGCFVDSGALTVPEFQLTLTYTYNPQSDNFLFRSFEGFSVFAQDFMGECEGNCPYAEFQKFYDYYGVYDYGDNLISAAFDGSSTFLGNGNMDFGLFGNVARAEYIERAIVTMNLWMWIIRQMNFAIDICEGSTSCPAEDLFCGQMPGLHAWDRAVAYYTGSLSTTENSTTSGNLLYTLANEQCSQFSTCSLSGTSAVGESLVNIEIFDNFRGAQRMIMNGDCEGVKDLKDSIVALMTIPLIQGTLRYAHLLANEEKYWSLYGAEAAAFASSVLPLVHQCDPDSANVIHDNLKVQANPKVDFYAVKRALEKNYHCLKVSCKQVGGINSPFTGGYLEGAEPCIEFFNQVTVDFNDDNKAAAIGLTAAILMLLILGIAACLIRRTAEKRIQEKNEELNELKEPSSEIL
;
A
#
# COMPACT_ATOMS: atom_id res chain seq x y z
N MET A 1 -19.37 53.21 4.72
CA MET A 1 -20.50 52.31 4.42
C MET A 1 -20.98 52.74 3.03
N THR A 2 -20.71 52.11 1.88
CA THR A 2 -20.80 50.70 1.48
C THR A 2 -20.10 50.55 0.10
N LYS A 3 -18.78 50.31 0.09
CA LYS A 3 -18.06 49.93 -1.14
C LYS A 3 -16.73 49.20 -0.88
N ALA A 4 -16.09 49.45 0.27
CA ALA A 4 -14.87 48.76 0.68
C ALA A 4 -15.08 47.34 1.23
N SER A 5 -16.33 46.92 1.49
CA SER A 5 -16.63 45.59 2.04
C SER A 5 -16.95 44.52 0.99
N SER A 6 -17.20 44.90 -0.28
CA SER A 6 -17.41 43.92 -1.35
C SER A 6 -16.09 43.48 -2.01
N GLU A 7 -15.13 44.38 -2.15
CA GLU A 7 -13.81 44.07 -2.74
C GLU A 7 -12.93 43.19 -1.82
N ALA A 8 -13.14 43.23 -0.49
CA ALA A 8 -12.44 42.35 0.45
C ALA A 8 -12.99 40.91 0.46
N VAL A 9 -14.28 40.72 0.13
CA VAL A 9 -14.90 39.40 0.02
C VAL A 9 -14.58 38.77 -1.34
N GLU A 10 -14.46 39.59 -2.40
CA GLU A 10 -14.10 39.11 -3.73
C GLU A 10 -12.60 38.76 -3.84
N ASN A 11 -11.71 39.45 -3.13
CA ASN A 11 -10.27 39.13 -3.06
C ASN A 11 -9.90 37.94 -2.16
N ALA A 12 -10.79 37.47 -1.28
CA ALA A 12 -10.58 36.22 -0.55
C ALA A 12 -10.80 34.97 -1.43
N SER A 13 -11.52 35.13 -2.56
CA SER A 13 -11.78 34.04 -3.51
C SER A 13 -10.67 33.83 -4.54
N THR A 14 -9.81 34.84 -4.74
CA THR A 14 -8.76 34.87 -5.79
C THR A 14 -7.33 34.75 -5.24
N HIS A 15 -7.17 34.42 -3.96
CA HIS A 15 -5.89 34.07 -3.33
C HIS A 15 -5.82 32.60 -2.85
N ARG A 16 -6.55 31.68 -3.47
CA ARG A 16 -6.06 30.29 -3.64
C ARG A 16 -4.91 30.33 -4.63
N ARG A 17 -3.75 30.82 -4.20
CA ARG A 17 -2.50 30.45 -4.83
C ARG A 17 -2.43 28.94 -4.67
N LEU A 18 -2.58 28.21 -5.77
CA LEU A 18 -2.50 26.75 -5.87
C LEU A 18 -1.36 26.23 -5.00
N GLN A 19 -1.65 25.84 -3.76
CA GLN A 19 -0.69 25.13 -2.94
C GLN A 19 -0.61 23.75 -3.58
N ARG A 20 0.38 23.55 -4.44
CA ARG A 20 0.62 22.24 -5.04
C ARG A 20 1.25 21.37 -3.96
N TYR A 21 0.48 20.41 -3.47
CA TYR A 21 1.00 19.32 -2.66
C TYR A 21 2.03 18.51 -3.47
N SER A 22 3.02 17.90 -2.81
CA SER A 22 3.97 17.01 -3.46
C SER A 22 3.24 15.93 -4.27
N THR A 23 3.59 15.80 -5.54
CA THR A 23 3.04 14.77 -6.43
C THR A 23 3.53 13.39 -5.98
N ILE A 24 2.63 12.40 -5.95
CA ILE A 24 2.92 11.01 -5.62
C ILE A 24 2.96 10.24 -6.94
N GLN A 25 4.15 9.93 -7.45
CA GLN A 25 4.34 9.35 -8.79
C GLN A 25 3.57 10.14 -9.87
N THR A 26 2.56 9.53 -10.50
CA THR A 26 1.71 10.14 -11.53
C THR A 26 0.37 10.66 -11.00
N TYR A 27 0.21 10.73 -9.68
CA TYR A 27 -0.98 11.18 -8.98
C TYR A 27 -0.72 12.52 -8.28
N GLN A 28 -1.58 13.52 -8.55
CA GLN A 28 -1.54 14.79 -7.86
C GLN A 28 -2.60 14.77 -6.74
N PRO A 29 -2.19 14.72 -5.46
CA PRO A 29 -3.16 14.82 -4.37
C PRO A 29 -3.77 16.23 -4.32
N GLU A 30 -5.03 16.27 -3.90
CA GLU A 30 -5.84 17.48 -3.70
C GLU A 30 -5.91 17.89 -2.23
N THR A 31 -5.37 17.04 -1.35
CA THR A 31 -5.28 17.25 0.10
C THR A 31 -3.86 16.97 0.61
N LEU A 32 -3.57 17.42 1.82
CA LEU A 32 -2.26 17.23 2.45
C LEU A 32 -2.14 15.81 2.99
N VAL A 33 -1.22 15.01 2.43
CA VAL A 33 -0.99 13.60 2.82
C VAL A 33 0.49 13.24 2.95
N THR A 34 1.35 14.24 3.15
CA THR A 34 2.81 14.05 3.21
C THR A 34 3.25 13.25 4.44
N ASP A 35 2.55 13.38 5.57
CA ASP A 35 2.76 12.55 6.77
C ASP A 35 2.27 11.11 6.57
N ASN A 36 1.23 10.88 5.77
CA ASN A 36 0.76 9.52 5.45
C ASN A 36 1.77 8.80 4.56
N ALA A 37 2.32 9.51 3.56
CA ALA A 37 3.35 8.97 2.68
C ALA A 37 4.64 8.62 3.45
N ALA A 38 4.94 9.35 4.53
CA ALA A 38 6.12 9.12 5.37
C ALA A 38 6.11 7.79 6.16
N MET A 39 5.02 7.01 6.15
CA MET A 39 4.99 5.68 6.77
C MET A 39 6.04 4.72 6.19
N ASP A 40 6.53 4.96 4.98
CA ASP A 40 7.60 4.15 4.41
C ASP A 40 8.98 4.40 5.05
N LEU A 41 9.14 5.52 5.75
CA LEU A 41 10.32 5.82 6.57
C LEU A 41 10.32 4.98 7.85
N ASP A 42 9.15 4.68 8.44
CA ASP A 42 9.04 3.76 9.57
C ASP A 42 9.54 2.37 9.14
N LEU A 43 9.09 1.89 7.98
CA LEU A 43 9.53 0.60 7.45
C LEU A 43 11.02 0.62 7.06
N ALA A 44 11.53 1.73 6.51
CA ALA A 44 12.96 1.89 6.26
C ALA A 44 13.78 1.76 7.55
N ALA A 45 13.36 2.43 8.62
CA ALA A 45 14.04 2.37 9.92
C ALA A 45 13.96 0.98 10.55
N ILE A 46 12.84 0.26 10.40
CA ILE A 46 12.70 -1.14 10.81
C ILE A 46 13.72 -2.02 10.06
N LYS A 47 13.84 -1.85 8.74
CA LYS A 47 14.80 -2.59 7.90
C LYS A 47 16.24 -2.31 8.31
N ASP A 48 16.59 -1.05 8.57
CA ASP A 48 17.92 -0.67 9.06
C ASP A 48 18.24 -1.39 10.38
N GLN A 49 17.27 -1.53 11.30
CA GLN A 49 17.46 -2.32 12.52
C GLN A 49 17.66 -3.81 12.23
N PHE A 50 16.94 -4.39 11.27
CA PHE A 50 17.12 -5.79 10.89
C PHE A 50 18.50 -6.06 10.28
N GLU A 51 19.06 -5.13 9.50
CA GLU A 51 20.41 -5.24 8.96
C GLU A 51 21.50 -5.29 10.04
N VAL A 52 21.27 -4.66 11.20
CA VAL A 52 22.17 -4.74 12.36
C VAL A 52 22.20 -6.17 12.95
N GLY A 53 21.10 -6.92 12.85
CA GLY A 53 21.06 -8.36 13.17
C GLY A 53 21.23 -8.74 14.65
N THR A 54 21.08 -7.80 15.58
CA THR A 54 21.21 -8.05 17.04
C THR A 54 19.85 -8.16 17.73
N LYS A 55 19.81 -8.77 18.93
CA LYS A 55 18.59 -8.81 19.75
C LYS A 55 18.10 -7.41 20.14
N VAL A 56 19.03 -6.47 20.41
CA VAL A 56 18.69 -5.08 20.72
C VAL A 56 18.05 -4.41 19.50
N ALA A 57 18.62 -4.61 18.31
CA ALA A 57 18.07 -4.06 17.09
C ALA A 57 16.68 -4.66 16.76
N MET A 58 16.45 -5.95 17.00
CA MET A 58 15.11 -6.54 16.92
C MET A 58 14.11 -5.84 17.86
N GLY A 59 14.51 -5.51 19.09
CA GLY A 59 13.66 -4.75 20.02
C GLY A 59 13.41 -3.30 19.56
N ASN A 60 14.40 -2.66 18.94
CA ASN A 60 14.21 -1.33 18.34
C ASN A 60 13.25 -1.36 17.14
N ALA A 61 13.35 -2.39 16.30
CA ALA A 61 12.44 -2.61 15.18
C ALA A 61 11.01 -2.82 15.67
N GLU A 62 10.83 -3.62 16.73
CA GLU A 62 9.53 -3.80 17.38
C GLU A 62 8.99 -2.48 17.93
N TRP A 63 9.85 -1.67 18.56
CA TRP A 63 9.44 -0.36 19.08
C TRP A 63 8.96 0.59 17.98
N ILE A 64 9.63 0.63 16.83
CA ILE A 64 9.17 1.41 15.66
C ILE A 64 7.85 0.86 15.12
N TYR A 65 7.71 -0.46 15.02
CA TYR A 65 6.47 -1.10 14.56
C TYR A 65 5.25 -0.71 15.44
N ARG A 66 5.45 -0.67 16.76
CA ARG A 66 4.40 -0.38 17.76
C ARG A 66 4.08 1.11 17.89
N GLU A 67 5.11 1.94 18.02
CA GLU A 67 4.96 3.37 18.39
C GLU A 67 5.14 4.34 17.22
N GLY A 68 5.57 3.86 16.06
CA GLY A 68 5.85 4.70 14.89
C GLY A 68 7.02 5.68 15.07
N ALA A 69 7.54 6.18 13.96
CA ALA A 69 8.74 7.02 13.96
C ALA A 69 8.61 8.32 13.14
N PHE A 70 7.76 8.35 12.12
CA PHE A 70 7.74 9.43 11.14
C PHE A 70 6.34 9.97 10.81
N SER A 71 5.26 9.51 11.45
CA SER A 71 3.91 9.96 11.08
C SER A 71 3.05 10.37 12.28
N HIS A 72 2.23 11.41 12.09
CA HIS A 72 1.28 11.95 13.07
C HIS A 72 1.95 12.39 14.41
N PRO A 73 2.81 13.41 14.40
CA PRO A 73 3.55 13.85 15.58
C PRO A 73 2.67 14.59 16.60
N VAL A 74 2.70 14.13 17.85
CA VAL A 74 1.86 14.64 18.94
C VAL A 74 2.70 14.87 20.21
N ALA A 75 2.43 15.98 20.90
CA ALA A 75 2.92 16.26 22.24
C ALA A 75 1.83 16.01 23.29
N ARG A 76 2.18 15.35 24.39
CA ARG A 76 1.38 15.34 25.63
C ARG A 76 1.95 16.39 26.58
N LEU A 77 1.26 17.52 26.70
CA LEU A 77 1.70 18.62 27.56
C LEU A 77 1.02 18.52 28.93
N GLN A 78 1.81 18.61 30.00
CA GLN A 78 1.28 18.71 31.37
C GLN A 78 1.04 20.19 31.68
N LEU A 79 -0.21 20.57 31.91
CA LEU A 79 -0.59 21.93 32.24
C LEU A 79 -0.25 22.24 33.71
N ASP A 80 0.25 23.45 33.97
CA ASP A 80 0.55 23.89 35.34
C ASP A 80 -0.72 24.26 36.12
N SER A 81 -1.83 24.50 35.41
CA SER A 81 -3.16 24.74 35.97
C SER A 81 -4.21 24.04 35.11
N PRO A 82 -5.26 23.47 35.71
CA PRO A 82 -6.32 22.79 34.95
C PRO A 82 -6.99 23.71 33.90
N LEU A 83 -7.48 23.12 32.82
CA LEU A 83 -8.19 23.86 31.77
C LEU A 83 -9.38 24.64 32.36
N PRO A 84 -9.51 25.95 32.07
CA PRO A 84 -10.60 26.77 32.60
C PRO A 84 -11.96 26.49 31.94
N GLU A 85 -11.94 25.89 30.74
CA GLU A 85 -13.09 25.55 29.91
C GLU A 85 -12.79 24.35 29.00
N ASP A 86 -13.82 23.85 28.32
CA ASP A 86 -13.68 22.76 27.35
C ASP A 86 -12.94 23.26 26.10
N ILE A 87 -11.95 22.50 25.65
CA ILE A 87 -11.18 22.78 24.43
C ILE A 87 -11.49 21.68 23.40
N PRO A 88 -12.20 21.99 22.30
CA PRO A 88 -12.47 21.04 21.23
C PRO A 88 -11.19 20.53 20.56
N ALA A 89 -11.28 19.33 19.98
CA ALA A 89 -10.29 18.87 19.02
C ALA A 89 -10.13 19.87 17.88
N GLY A 90 -8.90 20.01 17.40
CA GLY A 90 -8.51 20.87 16.32
C GLY A 90 -8.41 22.38 16.60
N THR A 91 -8.57 22.77 17.86
CA THR A 91 -8.36 24.14 18.32
C THR A 91 -6.92 24.55 18.06
N ARG A 92 -6.70 25.73 17.47
CA ARG A 92 -5.36 26.21 17.19
C ARG A 92 -4.64 26.57 18.48
N VAL A 93 -3.39 26.16 18.56
CA VAL A 93 -2.49 26.55 19.64
C VAL A 93 -1.15 26.97 19.05
N SER A 94 -0.45 27.86 19.73
CA SER A 94 0.91 28.23 19.33
C SER A 94 1.80 28.51 20.52
N GLY A 95 3.09 28.24 20.37
CA GLY A 95 4.07 28.28 21.44
C GLY A 95 5.49 28.35 20.90
N LEU A 96 6.46 28.50 21.80
CA LEU A 96 7.87 28.62 21.42
C LEU A 96 8.43 27.24 21.04
N ALA A 97 9.17 27.20 19.94
CA ALA A 97 9.90 26.02 19.50
C ALA A 97 11.24 25.89 20.24
N LEU A 98 11.70 24.65 20.42
CA LEU A 98 12.99 24.31 20.99
C LEU A 98 14.20 24.75 20.12
N SER A 99 13.94 25.27 18.92
CA SER A 99 14.95 25.81 18.01
C SER A 99 15.84 26.89 18.64
N SER A 100 17.14 26.87 18.29
CA SER A 100 18.11 27.89 18.67
C SER A 100 17.77 29.30 18.19
N SER A 101 16.87 29.44 17.21
CA SER A 101 16.36 30.72 16.70
C SER A 101 15.13 31.26 17.45
N GLY A 102 14.50 30.48 18.35
CA GLY A 102 13.40 30.93 19.20
C GLY A 102 12.09 31.29 18.48
N GLY A 103 11.73 30.55 17.43
CA GLY A 103 10.51 30.78 16.65
C GLY A 103 9.22 30.33 17.35
N VAL A 104 8.07 30.88 16.93
CA VAL A 104 6.74 30.38 17.30
C VAL A 104 6.34 29.30 16.31
N ILE A 105 5.86 28.17 16.82
CA ILE A 105 5.26 27.09 16.02
C ILE A 105 3.75 27.04 16.26
N GLU A 106 3.02 26.78 15.19
CA GLU A 106 1.58 26.54 15.22
C GLU A 106 1.32 25.04 15.29
N ALA A 107 0.30 24.67 16.05
CA ALA A 107 -0.15 23.31 16.25
C ALA A 107 -1.65 23.32 16.53
N ARG A 108 -2.24 22.15 16.75
CA ARG A 108 -3.66 22.03 17.06
C ARG A 108 -3.89 21.02 18.16
N THR A 109 -4.90 21.22 18.99
CA THR A 109 -5.31 20.17 19.92
C THR A 109 -5.74 18.94 19.14
N ARG A 110 -5.28 17.75 19.57
CA ARG A 110 -5.63 16.51 18.88
C ARG A 110 -7.03 16.05 19.28
N ASP A 111 -7.26 16.00 20.59
CA ASP A 111 -8.48 15.45 21.17
C ASP A 111 -9.33 16.54 21.80
N PHE A 112 -10.62 16.25 21.98
CA PHE A 112 -11.46 17.02 22.89
C PHE A 112 -10.91 16.92 24.31
N SER A 113 -10.67 18.07 24.94
CA SER A 113 -10.13 18.17 26.29
C SER A 113 -11.15 18.88 27.19
N PRO A 114 -11.81 18.17 28.13
CA PRO A 114 -12.80 18.79 28.99
C PRO A 114 -12.17 19.78 29.97
N LYS A 115 -12.98 20.72 30.45
CA LYS A 115 -12.65 21.59 31.56
C LYS A 115 -12.09 20.80 32.74
N GLU A 116 -11.15 21.39 33.47
CA GLU A 116 -10.38 20.80 34.57
C GLU A 116 -9.37 19.71 34.14
N SER A 117 -9.20 19.44 32.84
CA SER A 117 -8.10 18.56 32.39
C SER A 117 -6.75 19.17 32.73
N THR A 118 -5.82 18.31 33.14
CA THR A 118 -4.43 18.68 33.47
C THR A 118 -3.45 18.31 32.36
N GLU A 119 -3.89 17.58 31.35
CA GLU A 119 -3.11 17.22 30.17
C GLU A 119 -3.75 17.82 28.92
N LEU A 120 -2.92 18.20 27.96
CA LEU A 120 -3.35 18.66 26.65
C LEU A 120 -2.55 17.95 25.56
N PHE A 121 -3.24 17.24 24.67
CA PHE A 121 -2.64 16.59 23.52
C PHE A 121 -2.64 17.54 22.32
N VAL A 122 -1.46 17.80 21.78
CA VAL A 122 -1.26 18.78 20.70
C VAL A 122 -0.55 18.13 19.53
N GLU A 123 -1.20 18.14 18.37
CA GLU A 123 -0.66 17.68 17.11
C GLU A 123 0.12 18.79 16.40
N TYR A 124 1.38 18.52 16.06
CA TYR A 124 2.24 19.47 15.35
C TYR A 124 1.82 19.63 13.89
N ALA A 125 2.06 20.82 13.33
CA ALA A 125 1.75 21.08 11.93
C ALA A 125 2.55 20.20 10.96
N ILE A 126 1.83 19.71 9.94
CA ILE A 126 2.39 19.02 8.77
C ILE A 126 2.43 19.99 7.58
N TYR A 127 3.46 19.88 6.75
CA TYR A 127 3.73 20.76 5.61
C TYR A 127 3.66 20.01 4.28
N ALA A 128 3.31 20.75 3.23
CA ALA A 128 3.09 20.21 1.88
C ALA A 128 4.36 19.75 1.14
N ASP A 129 5.54 20.13 1.62
CA ASP A 129 6.83 19.69 1.06
C ASP A 129 7.24 18.36 1.71
N GLN A 130 7.22 17.27 0.93
CA GLN A 130 7.54 15.94 1.41
C GLN A 130 8.92 15.83 2.07
N LEU A 131 9.92 16.63 1.67
CA LEU A 131 11.26 16.56 2.28
C LEU A 131 11.32 17.21 3.67
N ASN A 132 10.44 18.17 3.95
CA ASN A 132 10.42 18.96 5.19
C ASN A 132 9.01 18.98 5.80
N TYR A 133 8.31 17.85 5.71
CA TYR A 133 6.88 17.77 6.04
C TYR A 133 6.59 17.92 7.55
N ALA A 134 7.56 17.64 8.42
CA ALA A 134 7.39 17.72 9.87
C ALA A 134 8.66 18.25 10.56
N GLY A 135 8.47 19.03 11.64
CA GLY A 135 9.57 19.62 12.41
C GLY A 135 9.83 18.96 13.77
N CYS A 136 8.91 18.14 14.27
CA CYS A 136 9.02 17.41 15.52
C CYS A 136 8.74 15.93 15.25
N LEU A 137 9.78 15.09 15.24
CA LEU A 137 9.71 13.66 14.96
C LEU A 137 10.54 12.94 16.02
N VAL A 138 9.90 12.63 17.16
CA VAL A 138 10.57 12.03 18.33
C VAL A 138 10.15 10.56 18.45
N GLY A 139 9.20 10.18 19.32
CA GLY A 139 8.71 8.78 19.45
C GLY A 139 9.79 7.71 19.26
N ALA A 140 9.53 6.72 18.41
CA ALA A 140 10.49 5.65 18.11
C ALA A 140 11.52 6.00 17.01
N ASN A 141 11.63 7.27 16.60
CA ASN A 141 12.59 7.70 15.60
C ASN A 141 14.04 7.45 16.07
N PRO A 142 14.84 6.64 15.36
CA PRO A 142 16.23 6.38 15.74
C PRO A 142 17.12 7.64 15.75
N VAL A 143 16.73 8.69 15.02
CA VAL A 143 17.40 10.00 14.98
C VAL A 143 16.36 11.11 15.19
N PRO A 144 15.96 11.38 16.45
CA PRO A 144 14.87 12.32 16.74
C PRO A 144 15.13 13.73 16.18
N THR A 145 14.11 14.30 15.54
CA THR A 145 14.08 15.71 15.11
C THR A 145 13.30 16.50 16.13
N MET A 146 13.97 17.43 16.84
CA MET A 146 13.36 18.15 17.97
C MET A 146 13.20 19.66 17.73
N GLN A 147 13.75 20.19 16.64
CA GLN A 147 13.85 21.63 16.41
C GLN A 147 12.49 22.32 16.26
N GLY A 148 11.49 21.59 15.75
CA GLY A 148 10.10 22.03 15.64
C GLY A 148 9.20 21.53 16.76
N CYS A 149 9.73 20.94 17.84
CA CYS A 149 8.97 20.63 19.04
C CYS A 149 8.84 21.86 19.94
N PHE A 150 7.85 21.87 20.83
CA PHE A 150 7.72 22.92 21.85
C PHE A 150 8.90 22.90 22.85
N VAL A 151 9.26 24.05 23.41
CA VAL A 151 10.19 24.14 24.56
C VAL A 151 9.66 23.37 25.78
N ASP A 152 10.55 22.81 26.60
CA ASP A 152 10.25 21.94 27.75
C ASP A 152 9.32 22.56 28.80
N SER A 153 9.38 23.88 28.99
CA SER A 153 8.37 24.65 29.73
C SER A 153 8.10 25.96 29.01
N GLY A 154 6.83 26.33 28.91
CA GLY A 154 6.42 27.49 28.14
C GLY A 154 4.96 27.87 28.31
N ALA A 155 4.53 28.80 27.46
CA ALA A 155 3.15 29.24 27.37
C ALA A 155 2.60 28.90 25.98
N LEU A 156 1.44 28.27 25.93
CA LEU A 156 0.62 28.09 24.75
C LEU A 156 -0.41 29.21 24.67
N THR A 157 -0.49 29.86 23.52
CA THR A 157 -1.59 30.76 23.18
C THR A 157 -2.70 29.94 22.53
N VAL A 158 -3.94 30.14 22.98
CA VAL A 158 -5.15 29.56 22.37
C VAL A 158 -6.03 30.71 21.88
N PRO A 159 -5.83 31.20 20.64
CA PRO A 159 -6.42 32.45 20.17
C PRO A 159 -7.95 32.47 20.18
N GLU A 160 -8.58 31.35 19.83
CA GLU A 160 -10.03 31.18 19.74
C GLU A 160 -10.74 31.42 21.09
N PHE A 161 -10.05 31.13 22.18
CA PHE A 161 -10.55 31.28 23.56
C PHE A 161 -9.90 32.46 24.30
N GLN A 162 -8.97 33.18 23.67
CA GLN A 162 -8.16 34.22 24.31
C GLN A 162 -7.42 33.73 25.56
N LEU A 163 -7.01 32.45 25.57
CA LEU A 163 -6.32 31.83 26.70
C LEU A 163 -4.82 31.81 26.51
N THR A 164 -4.11 31.82 27.63
CA THR A 164 -2.69 31.45 27.72
C THR A 164 -2.55 30.36 28.76
N LEU A 165 -2.15 29.17 28.30
CA LEU A 165 -1.95 28.00 29.14
C LEU A 165 -0.46 27.81 29.37
N THR A 166 -0.01 27.68 30.61
CA THR A 166 1.39 27.32 30.90
C THR A 166 1.51 25.82 31.08
N TYR A 167 2.61 25.26 30.60
CA TYR A 167 2.84 23.84 30.59
C TYR A 167 4.30 23.51 30.88
N THR A 168 4.50 22.25 31.27
CA THR A 168 5.79 21.59 31.37
C THR A 168 5.68 20.21 30.73
N TYR A 169 6.72 19.72 30.08
CA TYR A 169 6.81 18.34 29.58
C TYR A 169 8.27 17.98 29.28
N ASN A 170 8.56 16.71 28.99
CA ASN A 170 9.87 16.30 28.50
C ASN A 170 9.83 16.14 26.96
N PRO A 171 10.48 17.03 26.19
CA PRO A 171 10.46 16.96 24.73
C PRO A 171 10.99 15.63 24.14
N GLN A 172 11.78 14.85 24.87
CA GLN A 172 12.32 13.57 24.39
C GLN A 172 11.38 12.38 24.61
N SER A 173 10.50 12.43 25.62
CA SER A 173 9.66 11.28 26.01
C SER A 173 8.17 11.55 25.94
N ASP A 174 7.75 12.81 25.94
CA ASP A 174 6.34 13.21 25.88
C ASP A 174 5.93 13.70 24.47
N ASN A 175 6.85 13.61 23.49
CA ASN A 175 6.55 13.68 22.07
C ASN A 175 6.54 12.26 21.48
N PHE A 176 5.42 11.85 20.90
CA PHE A 176 5.23 10.54 20.29
C PHE A 176 4.65 10.66 18.88
N LEU A 177 4.70 9.56 18.13
CA LEU A 177 4.12 9.45 16.80
C LEU A 177 2.87 8.59 16.94
N PHE A 178 1.71 9.12 16.57
CA PHE A 178 0.46 8.41 16.86
C PHE A 178 0.09 7.35 15.82
N ARG A 179 0.72 7.39 14.64
CA ARG A 179 0.46 6.44 13.55
C ARG A 179 1.58 5.41 13.51
N SER A 180 1.21 4.14 13.63
CA SER A 180 2.12 2.99 13.56
C SER A 180 1.52 1.85 12.75
N PHE A 181 2.37 0.90 12.32
CA PHE A 181 1.91 -0.29 11.60
C PHE A 181 1.15 -1.27 12.50
N GLU A 182 1.48 -1.34 13.80
CA GLU A 182 0.67 -2.06 14.79
C GLU A 182 -0.75 -1.49 14.86
N GLY A 183 -0.86 -0.16 14.96
CA GLY A 183 -2.14 0.54 15.06
C GLY A 183 -3.09 0.21 13.92
N PHE A 184 -2.58 -0.01 12.70
CA PHE A 184 -3.42 -0.43 11.56
C PHE A 184 -4.12 -1.78 11.76
N SER A 185 -3.54 -2.68 12.56
CA SER A 185 -4.12 -3.98 12.90
C SER A 185 -4.92 -3.92 14.20
N VAL A 186 -4.40 -3.28 15.25
CA VAL A 186 -5.06 -3.25 16.57
C VAL A 186 -6.39 -2.50 16.52
N PHE A 187 -6.50 -1.42 15.74
CA PHE A 187 -7.75 -0.68 15.56
C PHE A 187 -8.64 -1.21 14.43
N ALA A 188 -8.34 -2.38 13.87
CA ALA A 188 -9.06 -2.92 12.73
C ALA A 188 -10.54 -3.24 13.03
N GLN A 189 -10.85 -3.70 14.25
CA GLN A 189 -12.23 -3.91 14.69
C GLN A 189 -13.05 -2.62 14.58
N ASP A 190 -12.58 -1.55 15.21
CA ASP A 190 -13.29 -0.27 15.28
C ASP A 190 -13.43 0.40 13.91
N PHE A 191 -12.41 0.27 13.05
CA PHE A 191 -12.38 0.99 11.77
C PHE A 191 -12.85 0.19 10.54
N MET A 192 -13.05 -1.13 10.66
CA MET A 192 -13.42 -1.98 9.52
C MET A 192 -14.42 -3.09 9.85
N GLY A 193 -14.52 -3.53 11.11
CA GLY A 193 -15.46 -4.55 11.54
C GLY A 193 -16.77 -3.96 12.05
N GLU A 194 -16.67 -3.00 12.95
CA GLU A 194 -17.77 -2.43 13.74
C GLU A 194 -17.90 -0.91 13.54
N CYS A 195 -17.35 -0.38 12.45
CA CYS A 195 -17.33 1.05 12.15
C CYS A 195 -18.72 1.63 11.80
N GLU A 196 -18.86 2.94 11.91
CA GLU A 196 -19.98 3.67 11.31
C GLU A 196 -19.82 3.72 9.79
N GLY A 197 -20.86 3.33 9.04
CA GLY A 197 -20.85 3.28 7.58
C GLY A 197 -21.26 1.90 7.08
N ASN A 198 -20.65 1.45 5.98
CA ASN A 198 -20.96 0.16 5.36
C ASN A 198 -20.12 -1.00 5.95
N CYS A 199 -19.97 -1.04 7.28
CA CYS A 199 -19.24 -2.10 7.97
C CYS A 199 -20.10 -3.37 8.22
N PRO A 200 -19.49 -4.56 8.33
CA PRO A 200 -18.06 -4.82 8.15
C PRO A 200 -17.64 -4.69 6.68
N TYR A 201 -16.45 -4.14 6.43
CA TYR A 201 -15.91 -4.06 5.07
C TYR A 201 -15.64 -5.46 4.52
N ALA A 202 -16.16 -5.73 3.31
CA ALA A 202 -16.20 -7.08 2.74
C ALA A 202 -14.82 -7.74 2.60
N GLU A 203 -13.78 -6.97 2.26
CA GLU A 203 -12.41 -7.47 2.22
C GLU A 203 -11.89 -7.85 3.60
N PHE A 204 -12.12 -7.00 4.61
CA PHE A 204 -11.69 -7.24 6.00
C PHE A 204 -12.40 -8.45 6.60
N GLN A 205 -13.70 -8.61 6.34
CA GLN A 205 -14.49 -9.73 6.85
C GLN A 205 -13.90 -11.09 6.43
N LYS A 206 -13.37 -11.22 5.19
CA LYS A 206 -12.71 -12.45 4.73
C LYS A 206 -11.51 -12.84 5.61
N PHE A 207 -10.74 -11.84 6.06
CA PHE A 207 -9.58 -12.05 6.92
C PHE A 207 -10.00 -12.40 8.34
N TYR A 208 -11.00 -11.72 8.89
CA TYR A 208 -11.58 -12.08 10.19
C TYR A 208 -12.16 -13.51 10.17
N ASP A 209 -12.94 -13.87 9.15
CA ASP A 209 -13.54 -15.21 9.03
C ASP A 209 -12.47 -16.32 8.96
N TYR A 210 -11.33 -16.04 8.33
CA TYR A 210 -10.22 -16.98 8.25
C TYR A 210 -9.42 -17.07 9.56
N TYR A 211 -8.97 -15.94 10.09
CA TYR A 211 -8.06 -15.91 11.24
C TYR A 211 -8.76 -15.95 12.60
N GLY A 212 -10.04 -15.61 12.67
CA GLY A 212 -10.87 -15.63 13.88
C GLY A 212 -10.61 -14.50 14.87
N VAL A 213 -9.73 -13.55 14.55
CA VAL A 213 -9.39 -12.38 15.39
C VAL A 213 -9.31 -11.13 14.52
N TYR A 214 -9.69 -9.97 15.06
CA TYR A 214 -9.74 -8.71 14.30
C TYR A 214 -8.35 -8.17 13.98
N ASP A 215 -7.42 -8.31 14.92
CA ASP A 215 -6.03 -7.87 14.89
C ASP A 215 -5.08 -8.97 14.39
N TYR A 216 -5.53 -9.78 13.42
CA TYR A 216 -4.80 -10.94 12.89
C TYR A 216 -3.38 -10.61 12.43
N GLY A 217 -3.18 -9.40 11.87
CA GLY A 217 -1.89 -8.94 11.38
C GLY A 217 -0.89 -8.77 12.52
N ASP A 218 -1.30 -8.08 13.59
CA ASP A 218 -0.48 -7.94 14.79
C ASP A 218 -0.23 -9.26 15.49
N ASN A 219 -1.23 -10.14 15.60
CA ASN A 219 -1.02 -11.47 16.21
C ASN A 219 0.10 -12.25 15.53
N LEU A 220 0.19 -12.21 14.20
CA LEU A 220 1.24 -12.87 13.44
C LEU A 220 2.59 -12.14 13.55
N ILE A 221 2.60 -10.81 13.44
CA ILE A 221 3.83 -10.00 13.50
C ILE A 221 4.45 -10.01 14.91
N SER A 222 3.65 -9.80 15.95
CA SER A 222 4.08 -9.88 17.36
C SER A 222 4.63 -11.27 17.69
N ALA A 223 3.97 -12.34 17.24
CA ALA A 223 4.50 -13.70 17.42
C ALA A 223 5.83 -13.91 16.68
N ALA A 224 6.04 -13.27 15.53
CA ALA A 224 7.31 -13.29 14.82
C ALA A 224 8.41 -12.50 15.56
N PHE A 225 8.12 -11.35 16.16
CA PHE A 225 9.07 -10.62 17.03
C PHE A 225 9.47 -11.45 18.26
N ASP A 226 8.49 -12.10 18.90
CA ASP A 226 8.69 -12.93 20.08
C ASP A 226 9.37 -14.27 19.78
N GLY A 227 9.15 -14.81 18.57
CA GLY A 227 9.59 -16.16 18.21
C GLY A 227 8.71 -17.21 18.87
N SER A 228 7.41 -16.91 18.96
CA SER A 228 6.39 -17.73 19.60
C SER A 228 5.47 -18.36 18.55
N SER A 229 4.56 -19.23 19.01
CA SER A 229 3.51 -19.79 18.16
C SER A 229 2.25 -18.93 18.24
N THR A 230 1.48 -18.87 17.16
CA THR A 230 0.18 -18.19 17.13
C THR A 230 -0.98 -19.10 17.55
N PHE A 231 -2.10 -18.48 17.94
CA PHE A 231 -3.36 -19.14 18.29
C PHE A 231 -4.54 -18.46 17.60
N LEU A 232 -4.76 -18.83 16.33
CA LEU A 232 -5.73 -18.29 15.38
C LEU A 232 -6.74 -19.37 14.99
N GLY A 233 -7.88 -18.96 14.42
CA GLY A 233 -8.89 -19.86 13.86
C GLY A 233 -8.33 -20.74 12.74
N ASN A 234 -7.57 -20.14 11.81
CA ASN A 234 -6.76 -20.82 10.80
C ASN A 234 -5.40 -20.11 10.65
N GLY A 235 -4.46 -20.72 9.93
CA GLY A 235 -3.18 -20.06 9.62
C GLY A 235 -2.15 -20.02 10.76
N ASN A 236 -2.26 -20.92 11.74
CA ASN A 236 -1.32 -20.98 12.87
C ASN A 236 0.13 -21.24 12.41
N MET A 237 1.07 -20.53 13.03
CA MET A 237 2.51 -20.61 12.75
C MET A 237 3.31 -20.81 14.03
N ASP A 238 4.51 -21.37 13.91
CA ASP A 238 5.46 -21.51 15.03
C ASP A 238 6.78 -20.80 14.70
N PHE A 239 6.89 -19.51 15.04
CA PHE A 239 8.09 -18.72 14.76
C PHE A 239 9.30 -19.14 15.59
N GLY A 240 9.13 -19.98 16.62
CA GLY A 240 10.23 -20.57 17.36
C GLY A 240 11.15 -21.45 16.49
N LEU A 241 10.67 -21.86 15.32
CA LEU A 241 11.45 -22.61 14.31
C LEU A 241 12.41 -21.74 13.50
N PHE A 242 12.28 -20.42 13.56
CA PHE A 242 13.09 -19.47 12.79
C PHE A 242 14.02 -18.63 13.69
N GLY A 243 15.25 -18.42 13.23
CA GLY A 243 16.16 -17.44 13.83
C GLY A 243 15.76 -15.99 13.52
N ASN A 244 16.34 -15.02 14.24
CA ASN A 244 16.00 -13.59 14.11
C ASN A 244 16.01 -13.06 12.67
N VAL A 245 16.99 -13.48 11.85
CA VAL A 245 17.11 -13.04 10.45
C VAL A 245 15.92 -13.51 9.61
N ALA A 246 15.52 -14.78 9.75
CA ALA A 246 14.33 -15.29 9.05
C ALA A 246 13.05 -14.63 9.59
N ARG A 247 12.94 -14.40 10.90
CA ARG A 247 11.77 -13.71 11.47
C ARG A 247 11.66 -12.26 10.97
N ALA A 248 12.78 -11.57 10.80
CA ALA A 248 12.82 -10.23 10.21
C ALA A 248 12.24 -10.19 8.79
N GLU A 249 12.58 -11.17 7.93
CA GLU A 249 12.01 -11.27 6.58
C GLU A 249 10.48 -11.46 6.61
N TYR A 250 9.97 -12.28 7.54
CA TYR A 250 8.52 -12.44 7.71
C TYR A 250 7.87 -11.12 8.12
N ILE A 251 8.44 -10.45 9.14
CA ILE A 251 7.89 -9.21 9.70
C ILE A 251 7.83 -8.12 8.64
N GLU A 252 8.91 -7.89 7.90
CA GLU A 252 8.96 -6.84 6.87
C GLU A 252 7.86 -7.04 5.81
N ARG A 253 7.68 -8.28 5.34
CA ARG A 253 6.68 -8.60 4.33
C ARG A 253 5.27 -8.49 4.92
N ALA A 254 5.02 -9.09 6.08
CA ALA A 254 3.71 -9.08 6.73
C ALA A 254 3.20 -7.66 7.06
N ILE A 255 4.09 -6.75 7.47
CA ILE A 255 3.73 -5.32 7.67
C ILE A 255 3.12 -4.73 6.39
N VAL A 256 3.77 -4.96 5.24
CA VAL A 256 3.36 -4.40 3.94
C VAL A 256 2.13 -5.12 3.37
N THR A 257 2.14 -6.45 3.42
CA THR A 257 1.17 -7.28 2.69
C THR A 257 -0.09 -7.60 3.50
N MET A 258 -0.08 -7.36 4.81
CA MET A 258 -1.24 -7.57 5.68
C MET A 258 -1.73 -6.26 6.30
N ASN A 259 -0.93 -5.64 7.19
CA ASN A 259 -1.38 -4.45 7.93
C ASN A 259 -1.62 -3.28 6.98
N LEU A 260 -0.61 -2.91 6.19
CA LEU A 260 -0.70 -1.80 5.25
C LEU A 260 -1.67 -2.08 4.10
N TRP A 261 -1.65 -3.30 3.53
CA TRP A 261 -2.56 -3.72 2.48
C TRP A 261 -4.03 -3.53 2.89
N MET A 262 -4.39 -4.01 4.08
CA MET A 262 -5.75 -3.85 4.61
C MET A 262 -6.07 -2.39 4.95
N TRP A 263 -5.09 -1.64 5.47
CA TRP A 263 -5.29 -0.22 5.80
C TRP A 263 -5.56 0.65 4.55
N ILE A 264 -4.93 0.36 3.42
CA ILE A 264 -5.23 1.04 2.15
C ILE A 264 -6.69 0.78 1.74
N ILE A 265 -7.17 -0.45 1.90
CA ILE A 265 -8.56 -0.82 1.60
C ILE A 265 -9.53 -0.13 2.55
N ARG A 266 -9.18 0.00 3.83
CA ARG A 266 -9.92 0.81 4.80
C ARG A 266 -10.06 2.25 4.32
N GLN A 267 -8.97 2.88 3.87
CA GLN A 267 -9.01 4.26 3.41
C GLN A 267 -9.92 4.44 2.19
N MET A 268 -9.87 3.50 1.24
CA MET A 268 -10.74 3.53 0.06
C MET A 268 -12.22 3.32 0.40
N ASN A 269 -12.56 2.38 1.29
CA ASN A 269 -13.94 2.20 1.74
C ASN A 269 -14.44 3.40 2.56
N PHE A 270 -13.60 3.96 3.43
CA PHE A 270 -13.95 5.16 4.19
C PHE A 270 -14.22 6.38 3.28
N ALA A 271 -13.45 6.52 2.20
CA ALA A 271 -13.70 7.54 1.18
C ALA A 271 -15.08 7.38 0.52
N ILE A 272 -15.47 6.13 0.22
CA ILE A 272 -16.78 5.78 -0.35
C ILE A 272 -17.89 6.07 0.67
N ASP A 273 -17.75 5.65 1.92
CA ASP A 273 -18.76 5.87 2.96
C ASP A 273 -19.03 7.37 3.18
N ILE A 274 -17.97 8.19 3.19
CA ILE A 274 -18.11 9.65 3.27
C ILE A 274 -18.79 10.21 2.02
N CYS A 275 -18.41 9.71 0.83
CA CYS A 275 -19.03 10.13 -0.43
C CYS A 275 -20.54 9.85 -0.43
N GLU A 276 -20.95 8.68 0.06
CA GLU A 276 -22.37 8.28 0.17
C GLU A 276 -23.12 8.99 1.29
N GLY A 277 -22.39 9.66 2.21
CA GLY A 277 -22.95 10.24 3.42
C GLY A 277 -23.41 9.19 4.44
N SER A 278 -22.90 7.96 4.37
CA SER A 278 -23.18 6.88 5.33
C SER A 278 -22.35 7.02 6.61
N THR A 279 -21.28 7.80 6.54
CA THR A 279 -20.46 8.19 7.70
C THR A 279 -19.99 9.64 7.55
N SER A 280 -19.41 10.19 8.61
CA SER A 280 -18.77 11.50 8.60
C SER A 280 -17.35 11.39 9.12
N CYS A 281 -16.48 12.33 8.73
CA CYS A 281 -15.14 12.31 9.28
C CYS A 281 -15.15 12.77 10.75
N PRO A 282 -14.45 12.05 11.66
CA PRO A 282 -14.35 12.45 13.05
C PRO A 282 -13.82 13.88 13.19
N ALA A 283 -14.32 14.61 14.20
CA ALA A 283 -13.91 16.00 14.43
C ALA A 283 -12.43 16.11 14.82
N GLU A 284 -11.84 15.01 15.31
CA GLU A 284 -10.44 14.89 15.68
C GLU A 284 -9.49 14.72 14.48
N ASP A 285 -10.00 14.33 13.30
CA ASP A 285 -9.19 14.21 12.09
C ASP A 285 -9.01 15.58 11.43
N LEU A 286 -7.94 16.26 11.84
CA LEU A 286 -7.61 17.62 11.45
C LEU A 286 -7.41 17.83 9.95
N PHE A 287 -7.14 16.76 9.22
CA PHE A 287 -6.87 16.80 7.78
C PHE A 287 -8.12 16.55 6.94
N CYS A 288 -9.26 16.24 7.56
CA CYS A 288 -10.50 16.00 6.84
C CYS A 288 -11.11 17.21 6.13
N GLY A 289 -10.65 18.43 6.45
CA GLY A 289 -10.89 19.63 5.65
C GLY A 289 -12.34 19.80 5.14
N GLN A 290 -12.50 20.39 3.96
CA GLN A 290 -13.82 20.53 3.31
C GLN A 290 -14.23 19.30 2.47
N MET A 291 -13.30 18.39 2.18
CA MET A 291 -13.51 17.23 1.30
C MET A 291 -12.98 15.94 1.96
N PRO A 292 -13.62 15.47 3.04
CA PRO A 292 -13.12 14.35 3.83
C PRO A 292 -12.99 13.04 3.04
N GLY A 293 -13.92 12.76 2.10
CA GLY A 293 -13.84 11.57 1.25
C GLY A 293 -12.65 11.61 0.30
N LEU A 294 -12.34 12.80 -0.26
CA LEU A 294 -11.16 12.99 -1.11
C LEU A 294 -9.86 12.86 -0.31
N HIS A 295 -9.83 13.37 0.92
CA HIS A 295 -8.68 13.20 1.80
C HIS A 295 -8.42 11.72 2.11
N ALA A 296 -9.45 10.96 2.47
CA ALA A 296 -9.33 9.51 2.67
C ALA A 296 -8.80 8.79 1.42
N TRP A 297 -9.25 9.19 0.23
CA TRP A 297 -8.75 8.62 -1.02
C TRP A 297 -7.28 8.96 -1.28
N ASP A 298 -6.88 10.23 -1.10
CA ASP A 298 -5.47 10.66 -1.24
C ASP A 298 -4.56 9.90 -0.24
N ARG A 299 -5.05 9.62 0.98
CA ARG A 299 -4.33 8.80 1.97
C ARG A 299 -4.10 7.38 1.46
N ALA A 300 -5.07 6.76 0.80
CA ALA A 300 -4.91 5.44 0.21
C ALA A 300 -3.75 5.42 -0.81
N VAL A 301 -3.63 6.45 -1.65
CA VAL A 301 -2.53 6.59 -2.62
C VAL A 301 -1.18 6.78 -1.90
N ALA A 302 -1.15 7.61 -0.86
CA ALA A 302 0.05 7.85 -0.05
C ALA A 302 0.55 6.57 0.63
N TYR A 303 -0.34 5.78 1.24
CA TYR A 303 0.00 4.50 1.87
C TYR A 303 0.39 3.42 0.86
N TYR A 304 -0.16 3.44 -0.34
CA TYR A 304 0.24 2.50 -1.38
C TYR A 304 1.69 2.73 -1.85
N THR A 305 2.10 4.01 -1.90
CA THR A 305 3.32 4.43 -2.61
C THR A 305 4.50 4.72 -1.69
N GLY A 306 4.26 5.44 -0.60
CA GLY A 306 5.31 5.97 0.27
C GLY A 306 5.95 7.27 -0.25
N SER A 307 6.77 7.89 0.58
CA SER A 307 7.49 9.14 0.31
C SER A 307 8.81 8.95 -0.45
N LEU A 308 9.44 7.78 -0.34
CA LEU A 308 10.74 7.45 -0.92
C LEU A 308 10.64 7.04 -2.40
N SER A 309 9.47 6.57 -2.85
CA SER A 309 9.24 6.24 -4.25
C SER A 309 8.86 7.50 -5.04
N THR A 310 9.79 8.01 -5.84
CA THR A 310 9.58 9.21 -6.67
C THR A 310 9.54 8.86 -8.15
N THR A 311 9.10 9.78 -9.01
CA THR A 311 9.15 9.57 -10.47
C THR A 311 10.56 9.37 -11.01
N GLU A 312 11.58 9.89 -10.31
CA GLU A 312 12.99 9.76 -10.70
C GLU A 312 13.56 8.38 -10.36
N ASN A 313 13.03 7.70 -9.35
CA ASN A 313 13.50 6.41 -8.83
C ASN A 313 12.37 5.39 -8.67
N SER A 314 11.34 5.47 -9.53
CA SER A 314 10.07 4.76 -9.32
C SER A 314 10.21 3.23 -9.25
N THR A 315 11.23 2.67 -9.89
CA THR A 315 11.49 1.22 -9.89
C THR A 315 12.59 0.78 -8.93
N THR A 316 13.24 1.70 -8.21
CA THR A 316 14.47 1.43 -7.43
C THR A 316 14.44 1.99 -6.02
N SER A 317 13.42 2.75 -5.62
CA SER A 317 13.27 3.28 -4.27
C SER A 317 11.84 3.09 -3.72
N GLY A 318 11.76 3.06 -2.39
CA GLY A 318 10.53 2.84 -1.62
C GLY A 318 10.53 1.51 -0.88
N ASN A 319 9.56 1.36 0.03
CA ASN A 319 9.43 0.16 0.86
C ASN A 319 8.00 -0.41 0.88
N LEU A 320 7.03 0.25 0.24
CA LEU A 320 5.61 -0.12 0.32
C LEU A 320 5.15 -0.93 -0.90
N LEU A 321 3.84 -1.14 -1.02
CA LEU A 321 3.25 -2.02 -2.04
C LEU A 321 3.56 -1.62 -3.48
N TYR A 322 3.70 -0.32 -3.77
CA TYR A 322 4.14 0.14 -5.10
C TYR A 322 5.51 -0.42 -5.48
N THR A 323 6.49 -0.34 -4.56
CA THR A 323 7.84 -0.89 -4.77
C THR A 323 7.81 -2.40 -4.86
N LEU A 324 7.06 -3.06 -3.97
CA LEU A 324 6.86 -4.52 -4.04
C LEU A 324 6.30 -4.96 -5.40
N ALA A 325 5.32 -4.24 -5.95
CA ALA A 325 4.75 -4.56 -7.25
C ALA A 325 5.78 -4.42 -8.40
N ASN A 326 6.69 -3.45 -8.32
CA ASN A 326 7.80 -3.29 -9.28
C ASN A 326 8.84 -4.41 -9.13
N GLU A 327 9.17 -4.79 -7.90
CA GLU A 327 10.08 -5.92 -7.64
C GLU A 327 9.50 -7.21 -8.23
N GLN A 328 8.23 -7.52 -7.96
CA GLN A 328 7.60 -8.72 -8.47
C GLN A 328 7.43 -8.70 -9.98
N CYS A 329 7.09 -7.56 -10.61
CA CYS A 329 6.93 -7.53 -12.05
C CYS A 329 8.21 -7.96 -12.79
N SER A 330 9.38 -7.57 -12.25
CA SER A 330 10.68 -7.92 -12.82
C SER A 330 10.94 -9.42 -12.78
N GLN A 331 10.38 -10.10 -11.78
CA GLN A 331 10.50 -11.54 -11.59
C GLN A 331 9.45 -12.33 -12.39
N PHE A 332 8.37 -11.68 -12.83
CA PHE A 332 7.23 -12.34 -13.49
C PHE A 332 7.02 -11.96 -14.97
N SER A 333 7.87 -11.10 -15.52
CA SER A 333 7.74 -10.48 -16.86
C SER A 333 6.42 -9.74 -17.05
N THR A 334 5.97 -9.03 -16.01
CA THR A 334 4.70 -8.28 -16.02
C THR A 334 4.92 -6.76 -15.89
N CYS A 335 6.14 -6.29 -16.15
CA CYS A 335 6.43 -4.86 -16.23
C CYS A 335 6.03 -4.28 -17.60
N SER A 336 5.99 -2.94 -17.64
CA SER A 336 5.58 -2.07 -18.74
C SER A 336 4.12 -2.22 -19.15
N LEU A 337 3.64 -1.30 -20.01
CA LEU A 337 2.28 -1.29 -20.55
C LEU A 337 1.89 -2.59 -21.29
N SER A 338 2.86 -3.34 -21.82
CA SER A 338 2.53 -4.61 -22.49
C SER A 338 2.22 -5.73 -21.50
N GLY A 339 2.76 -5.66 -20.27
CA GLY A 339 2.74 -6.74 -19.30
C GLY A 339 3.54 -7.96 -19.76
N THR A 340 4.62 -7.75 -20.51
CA THR A 340 5.45 -8.83 -21.07
C THR A 340 6.96 -8.54 -20.94
N SER A 341 7.34 -7.57 -20.11
CA SER A 341 8.73 -7.14 -19.90
C SER A 341 9.15 -7.43 -18.47
N ALA A 342 10.44 -7.72 -18.25
CA ALA A 342 11.05 -7.79 -16.92
C ALA A 342 11.61 -6.44 -16.44
N VAL A 343 11.49 -5.39 -17.26
CA VAL A 343 12.06 -4.05 -17.00
C VAL A 343 10.97 -2.99 -17.16
N GLY A 344 11.02 -2.00 -16.27
CA GLY A 344 10.11 -0.86 -16.22
C GLY A 344 9.15 -0.91 -15.03
N GLU A 345 8.19 0.01 -15.03
CA GLU A 345 7.13 0.05 -14.02
C GLU A 345 6.18 -1.15 -14.18
N SER A 346 5.71 -1.70 -13.06
CA SER A 346 4.76 -2.81 -13.04
C SER A 346 3.46 -2.46 -13.75
N LEU A 347 2.94 -3.38 -14.57
CA LEU A 347 1.62 -3.19 -15.20
C LEU A 347 0.53 -2.91 -14.16
N VAL A 348 0.59 -3.59 -13.01
CA VAL A 348 -0.42 -3.38 -11.95
C VAL A 348 -0.32 -2.00 -11.32
N ASN A 349 0.89 -1.45 -11.18
CA ASN A 349 1.08 -0.07 -10.70
C ASN A 349 0.44 0.93 -11.67
N ILE A 350 0.69 0.75 -12.97
CA ILE A 350 0.11 1.62 -14.01
C ILE A 350 -1.43 1.59 -13.94
N GLU A 351 -2.01 0.38 -13.89
CA GLU A 351 -3.48 0.19 -13.82
C GLU A 351 -4.07 0.73 -12.51
N ILE A 352 -3.40 0.52 -11.37
CA ILE A 352 -3.82 1.06 -10.06
C ILE A 352 -3.83 2.59 -10.08
N PHE A 353 -2.80 3.24 -10.64
CA PHE A 353 -2.74 4.70 -10.70
C PHE A 353 -3.78 5.30 -11.66
N ASP A 354 -4.13 4.60 -12.74
CA ASP A 354 -5.27 4.97 -13.59
C ASP A 354 -6.58 4.93 -12.80
N ASN A 355 -6.79 3.88 -12.00
CA ASN A 355 -7.97 3.75 -11.14
C ASN A 355 -7.99 4.80 -10.03
N PHE A 356 -6.86 5.09 -9.38
CA PHE A 356 -6.77 6.15 -8.36
C PHE A 356 -7.17 7.51 -8.92
N ARG A 357 -6.68 7.90 -10.10
CA ARG A 357 -7.08 9.15 -10.78
C ARG A 357 -8.53 9.12 -11.25
N GLY A 358 -9.04 7.95 -11.67
CA GLY A 358 -10.44 7.77 -12.03
C GLY A 358 -11.36 8.06 -10.85
N ALA A 359 -11.10 7.41 -9.72
CA ALA A 359 -11.88 7.53 -8.51
C ALA A 359 -11.78 8.91 -7.86
N GLN A 360 -10.60 9.54 -7.86
CA GLN A 360 -10.44 10.93 -7.40
C GLN A 360 -11.41 11.87 -8.15
N ARG A 361 -11.48 11.76 -9.47
CA ARG A 361 -12.42 12.55 -10.31
C ARG A 361 -13.88 12.22 -10.02
N MET A 362 -14.20 10.94 -9.77
CA MET A 362 -15.57 10.51 -9.44
C MET A 362 -16.00 11.05 -8.06
N ILE A 363 -15.15 10.97 -7.04
CA ILE A 363 -15.40 11.54 -5.70
C ILE A 363 -15.65 13.05 -5.80
N MET A 364 -14.82 13.78 -6.55
CA MET A 364 -15.00 15.23 -6.75
C MET A 364 -16.31 15.59 -7.45
N ASN A 365 -16.86 14.68 -8.25
CA ASN A 365 -18.14 14.85 -8.95
C ASN A 365 -19.34 14.25 -8.17
N GLY A 366 -19.10 13.62 -7.01
CA GLY A 366 -20.15 12.94 -6.23
C GLY A 366 -20.64 11.60 -6.80
N ASP A 367 -19.87 10.96 -7.69
CA ASP A 367 -20.19 9.64 -8.25
C ASP A 367 -19.61 8.51 -7.38
N CYS A 368 -20.26 8.24 -6.25
CA CYS A 368 -19.76 7.28 -5.26
C CYS A 368 -19.91 5.82 -5.70
N GLU A 369 -20.90 5.52 -6.56
CA GLU A 369 -21.11 4.18 -7.09
C GLU A 369 -19.96 3.79 -8.04
N GLY A 370 -19.55 4.69 -8.94
CA GLY A 370 -18.40 4.45 -9.82
C GLY A 370 -17.08 4.25 -9.07
N VAL A 371 -16.92 4.86 -7.88
CA VAL A 371 -15.73 4.68 -7.04
C VAL A 371 -15.64 3.24 -6.51
N LYS A 372 -16.77 2.58 -6.23
CA LYS A 372 -16.78 1.18 -5.75
C LYS A 372 -16.16 0.22 -6.77
N ASP A 373 -16.49 0.37 -8.04
CA ASP A 373 -15.94 -0.46 -9.13
C ASP A 373 -14.43 -0.27 -9.27
N LEU A 374 -13.95 0.97 -9.18
CA LEU A 374 -12.52 1.28 -9.22
C LEU A 374 -11.78 0.76 -7.99
N LYS A 375 -12.38 0.87 -6.79
CA LYS A 375 -11.87 0.26 -5.56
C LYS A 375 -11.73 -1.25 -5.70
N ASP A 376 -12.77 -1.92 -6.22
CA ASP A 376 -12.76 -3.36 -6.46
C ASP A 376 -11.64 -3.78 -7.41
N SER A 377 -11.42 -3.00 -8.47
CA SER A 377 -10.31 -3.21 -9.40
C SER A 377 -8.96 -3.00 -8.72
N ILE A 378 -8.79 -1.96 -7.90
CA ILE A 378 -7.54 -1.70 -7.17
C ILE A 378 -7.24 -2.85 -6.20
N VAL A 379 -8.22 -3.33 -5.45
CA VAL A 379 -8.06 -4.47 -4.52
C VAL A 379 -7.55 -5.71 -5.26
N ALA A 380 -8.18 -6.07 -6.38
CA ALA A 380 -7.75 -7.22 -7.19
C ALA A 380 -6.32 -7.03 -7.73
N LEU A 381 -5.98 -5.81 -8.17
CA LEU A 381 -4.64 -5.49 -8.66
C LEU A 381 -3.58 -5.57 -7.56
N MET A 382 -3.89 -5.10 -6.35
CA MET A 382 -3.01 -5.19 -5.18
C MET A 382 -2.81 -6.64 -4.71
N THR A 383 -3.71 -7.57 -5.02
CA THR A 383 -3.55 -9.00 -4.72
C THR A 383 -2.50 -9.68 -5.61
N ILE A 384 -2.25 -9.17 -6.82
CA ILE A 384 -1.33 -9.81 -7.78
C ILE A 384 0.10 -9.93 -7.25
N PRO A 385 0.75 -8.87 -6.71
CA PRO A 385 2.08 -9.00 -6.11
C PRO A 385 2.15 -10.00 -4.96
N LEU A 386 1.04 -10.23 -4.25
CA LEU A 386 0.96 -11.22 -3.17
C LEU A 386 0.96 -12.65 -3.72
N ILE A 387 0.20 -12.89 -4.80
CA ILE A 387 0.19 -14.17 -5.53
C ILE A 387 1.58 -14.43 -6.13
N GLN A 388 2.18 -13.42 -6.75
CA GLN A 388 3.53 -13.50 -7.33
C GLN A 388 4.56 -13.86 -6.25
N GLY A 389 4.55 -13.20 -5.10
CA GLY A 389 5.42 -13.55 -3.98
C GLY A 389 5.21 -14.98 -3.48
N THR A 390 3.96 -15.41 -3.33
CA THR A 390 3.62 -16.78 -2.91
C THR A 390 4.20 -17.81 -3.89
N LEU A 391 4.02 -17.61 -5.20
CA LEU A 391 4.54 -18.51 -6.24
C LEU A 391 6.07 -18.54 -6.26
N ARG A 392 6.70 -17.36 -6.18
CA ARG A 392 8.17 -17.23 -6.21
C ARG A 392 8.81 -18.01 -5.08
N TYR A 393 8.38 -17.77 -3.85
CA TYR A 393 9.01 -18.42 -2.69
C TYR A 393 8.63 -19.90 -2.57
N ALA A 394 7.45 -20.30 -3.06
CA ALA A 394 7.14 -21.73 -3.22
C ALA A 394 8.10 -22.41 -4.20
N HIS A 395 8.42 -21.79 -5.34
CA HIS A 395 9.38 -22.32 -6.30
C HIS A 395 10.80 -22.38 -5.73
N LEU A 396 11.25 -21.31 -5.05
CA LEU A 396 12.57 -21.29 -4.42
C LEU A 396 12.71 -22.40 -3.38
N LEU A 397 11.71 -22.58 -2.50
CA LEU A 397 11.73 -23.65 -1.50
C LEU A 397 11.71 -25.06 -2.10
N ALA A 398 11.03 -25.25 -3.24
CA ALA A 398 11.00 -26.53 -3.93
C ALA A 398 12.36 -26.91 -4.57
N ASN A 399 13.24 -25.93 -4.81
CA ASN A 399 14.47 -26.12 -5.57
C ASN A 399 15.77 -25.77 -4.81
N GLU A 400 15.69 -25.03 -3.69
CA GLU A 400 16.85 -24.50 -2.96
C GLU A 400 16.78 -24.78 -1.45
N GLU A 401 17.05 -26.03 -1.06
CA GLU A 401 16.96 -26.47 0.34
C GLU A 401 17.85 -25.68 1.32
N LYS A 402 18.97 -25.11 0.85
CA LYS A 402 19.96 -24.44 1.69
C LYS A 402 19.42 -23.18 2.40
N TYR A 403 18.48 -22.48 1.78
CA TYR A 403 17.96 -21.20 2.25
C TYR A 403 16.54 -21.30 2.80
N TRP A 404 16.13 -22.51 3.22
CA TRP A 404 14.76 -22.82 3.61
C TRP A 404 14.18 -21.90 4.67
N SER A 405 14.97 -21.39 5.62
CA SER A 405 14.45 -20.53 6.67
C SER A 405 14.18 -19.11 6.17
N LEU A 406 15.02 -18.57 5.29
CA LEU A 406 14.83 -17.25 4.69
C LEU A 406 13.67 -17.28 3.70
N TYR A 407 13.72 -18.19 2.73
CA TYR A 407 12.64 -18.35 1.75
C TYR A 407 11.34 -18.83 2.41
N GLY A 408 11.43 -19.61 3.49
CA GLY A 408 10.29 -20.05 4.29
C GLY A 408 9.59 -18.91 5.00
N ALA A 409 10.33 -17.94 5.52
CA ALA A 409 9.75 -16.76 6.14
C ALA A 409 9.00 -15.89 5.14
N GLU A 410 9.60 -15.60 3.99
CA GLU A 410 8.94 -14.82 2.95
C GLU A 410 7.74 -15.58 2.35
N ALA A 411 7.88 -16.89 2.10
CA ALA A 411 6.76 -17.75 1.68
C ALA A 411 5.59 -17.68 2.67
N ALA A 412 5.87 -17.81 3.97
CA ALA A 412 4.86 -17.76 5.01
C ALA A 412 4.16 -16.40 5.06
N ALA A 413 4.89 -15.29 4.91
CA ALA A 413 4.31 -13.95 4.91
C ALA A 413 3.37 -13.72 3.71
N PHE A 414 3.83 -14.05 2.50
CA PHE A 414 2.99 -13.96 1.29
C PHE A 414 1.78 -14.88 1.36
N ALA A 415 1.98 -16.14 1.79
CA ALA A 415 0.88 -17.08 1.99
C ALA A 415 -0.16 -16.54 2.99
N SER A 416 0.27 -16.00 4.14
CA SER A 416 -0.62 -15.37 5.13
C SER A 416 -1.50 -14.27 4.52
N SER A 417 -0.98 -13.57 3.51
CA SER A 417 -1.67 -12.44 2.89
C SER A 417 -2.70 -12.87 1.84
N VAL A 418 -2.55 -14.06 1.23
CA VAL A 418 -3.49 -14.56 0.22
C VAL A 418 -4.45 -15.63 0.74
N LEU A 419 -4.11 -16.31 1.84
CA LEU A 419 -4.88 -17.43 2.38
C LEU A 419 -6.35 -17.10 2.65
N PRO A 420 -6.71 -15.97 3.29
CA PRO A 420 -8.11 -15.62 3.51
C PRO A 420 -8.90 -15.41 2.21
N LEU A 421 -8.26 -14.79 1.21
CA LEU A 421 -8.87 -14.55 -0.10
C LEU A 421 -9.12 -15.87 -0.85
N VAL A 422 -8.13 -16.78 -0.84
CA VAL A 422 -8.26 -18.10 -1.45
C VAL A 422 -9.27 -18.97 -0.68
N HIS A 423 -9.28 -18.91 0.65
CA HIS A 423 -10.19 -19.70 1.48
C HIS A 423 -11.65 -19.36 1.20
N GLN A 424 -11.96 -18.07 0.98
CA GLN A 424 -13.29 -17.64 0.59
C GLN A 424 -13.75 -18.22 -0.77
N CYS A 425 -12.80 -18.49 -1.67
CA CYS A 425 -13.07 -19.08 -2.98
C CYS A 425 -13.12 -20.62 -2.93
N ASP A 426 -12.16 -21.23 -2.25
CA ASP A 426 -11.94 -22.67 -2.16
C ASP A 426 -11.08 -23.02 -0.93
N PRO A 427 -11.70 -23.43 0.20
CA PRO A 427 -10.99 -23.78 1.43
C PRO A 427 -9.90 -24.86 1.25
N ASP A 428 -10.12 -25.82 0.34
CA ASP A 428 -9.16 -26.88 0.05
C ASP A 428 -7.87 -26.33 -0.59
N SER A 429 -7.98 -25.38 -1.53
CA SER A 429 -6.81 -24.70 -2.10
C SER A 429 -6.04 -23.90 -1.04
N ALA A 430 -6.75 -23.23 -0.13
CA ALA A 430 -6.11 -22.52 0.96
C ALA A 430 -5.33 -23.48 1.87
N ASN A 431 -5.89 -24.64 2.20
CA ASN A 431 -5.20 -25.67 2.98
C ASN A 431 -3.93 -26.18 2.28
N VAL A 432 -4.00 -26.42 0.96
CA VAL A 432 -2.83 -26.82 0.16
C VAL A 432 -1.73 -25.77 0.24
N ILE A 433 -2.07 -24.48 0.07
CA ILE A 433 -1.09 -23.38 0.15
C ILE A 433 -0.50 -23.30 1.55
N HIS A 434 -1.34 -23.32 2.59
CA HIS A 434 -0.91 -23.23 3.99
C HIS A 434 0.03 -24.36 4.38
N ASP A 435 -0.32 -25.61 4.09
CA ASP A 435 0.51 -26.75 4.49
C ASP A 435 1.86 -26.79 3.79
N ASN A 436 1.94 -26.26 2.57
CA ASN A 436 3.21 -26.11 1.86
C ASN A 436 4.06 -24.95 2.38
N LEU A 437 3.45 -23.83 2.78
CA LEU A 437 4.18 -22.56 2.96
C LEU A 437 4.16 -21.98 4.39
N LYS A 438 3.52 -22.63 5.35
CA LYS A 438 3.61 -22.24 6.78
C LYS A 438 5.05 -22.32 7.30
N VAL A 439 5.31 -21.66 8.43
CA VAL A 439 6.59 -21.77 9.14
C VAL A 439 6.86 -23.21 9.53
N GLN A 440 7.92 -23.79 8.97
CA GLN A 440 8.30 -25.17 9.22
C GLN A 440 9.80 -25.39 8.96
N ALA A 441 10.39 -26.38 9.64
CA ALA A 441 11.78 -26.75 9.47
C ALA A 441 11.98 -27.66 8.25
N ASN A 442 12.86 -27.24 7.33
CA ASN A 442 13.20 -27.99 6.10
C ASN A 442 11.95 -28.47 5.32
N PRO A 443 11.07 -27.55 4.89
CA PRO A 443 9.87 -27.88 4.12
C PRO A 443 10.19 -28.69 2.86
N LYS A 444 9.30 -29.62 2.51
CA LYS A 444 9.24 -30.23 1.18
C LYS A 444 8.06 -29.63 0.43
N VAL A 445 8.30 -28.53 -0.27
CA VAL A 445 7.26 -27.79 -0.98
C VAL A 445 6.93 -28.46 -2.31
N ASP A 446 5.66 -28.76 -2.54
CA ASP A 446 5.13 -29.10 -3.86
C ASP A 446 4.70 -27.80 -4.57
N PHE A 447 5.64 -27.19 -5.29
CA PHE A 447 5.40 -25.97 -6.06
C PHE A 447 4.22 -26.11 -7.03
N TYR A 448 4.07 -27.26 -7.68
CA TYR A 448 3.00 -27.47 -8.65
C TYR A 448 1.63 -27.54 -7.98
N ALA A 449 1.53 -28.12 -6.78
CA ALA A 449 0.31 -28.10 -5.99
C ALA A 449 -0.07 -26.67 -5.58
N VAL A 450 0.89 -25.87 -5.09
CA VAL A 450 0.67 -24.46 -4.75
C VAL A 450 0.23 -23.66 -5.98
N LYS A 451 0.93 -23.80 -7.12
CA LYS A 451 0.61 -23.12 -8.37
C LYS A 451 -0.81 -23.44 -8.83
N ARG A 452 -1.17 -24.72 -8.89
CA ARG A 452 -2.53 -25.15 -9.28
C ARG A 452 -3.60 -24.63 -8.32
N ALA A 453 -3.32 -24.64 -7.01
CA ALA A 453 -4.25 -24.13 -5.99
C ALA A 453 -4.52 -22.63 -6.18
N LEU A 454 -3.49 -21.84 -6.48
CA LEU A 454 -3.64 -20.41 -6.79
C LEU A 454 -4.39 -20.18 -8.12
N GLU A 455 -3.94 -20.81 -9.21
CA GLU A 455 -4.51 -20.62 -10.55
C GLU A 455 -5.97 -21.04 -10.66
N LYS A 456 -6.38 -22.09 -9.91
CA LYS A 456 -7.78 -22.51 -9.80
C LYS A 456 -8.69 -21.38 -9.30
N ASN A 457 -8.16 -20.45 -8.51
CA ASN A 457 -8.91 -19.39 -7.85
C ASN A 457 -8.82 -18.02 -8.53
N TYR A 458 -8.04 -17.85 -9.61
CA TYR A 458 -7.85 -16.55 -10.27
C TYR A 458 -9.15 -15.86 -10.69
N HIS A 459 -10.10 -16.62 -11.25
CA HIS A 459 -11.41 -16.07 -11.61
C HIS A 459 -12.18 -15.52 -10.39
N CYS A 460 -12.18 -16.25 -9.26
CA CYS A 460 -12.84 -15.79 -8.04
C CYS A 460 -12.13 -14.58 -7.43
N LEU A 461 -10.81 -14.53 -7.51
CA LEU A 461 -9.97 -13.42 -7.08
C LEU A 461 -10.00 -12.21 -8.04
N LYS A 462 -10.72 -12.31 -9.18
CA LYS A 462 -10.81 -11.29 -10.22
C LYS A 462 -9.43 -10.89 -10.81
N VAL A 463 -8.50 -11.84 -10.94
CA VAL A 463 -7.19 -11.64 -11.56
C VAL A 463 -7.02 -12.54 -12.80
N SER A 464 -6.18 -12.12 -13.74
CA SER A 464 -5.90 -12.87 -14.98
C SER A 464 -4.55 -13.58 -14.96
N CYS A 465 -4.41 -14.66 -15.74
CA CYS A 465 -3.12 -15.33 -15.93
C CYS A 465 -2.06 -14.36 -16.49
N LYS A 466 -2.48 -13.46 -17.38
CA LYS A 466 -1.61 -12.45 -17.99
C LYS A 466 -1.07 -11.47 -16.94
N GLN A 467 -1.92 -11.01 -16.04
CA GLN A 467 -1.53 -10.05 -14.99
C GLN A 467 -0.61 -10.68 -13.95
N VAL A 468 -0.82 -11.96 -13.60
CA VAL A 468 0.09 -12.66 -12.67
C VAL A 468 1.43 -12.99 -13.35
N GLY A 469 1.42 -13.44 -14.60
CA GLY A 469 2.62 -13.81 -15.33
C GLY A 469 3.21 -15.15 -14.89
N GLY A 470 4.49 -15.36 -15.17
CA GLY A 470 5.22 -16.59 -14.84
C GLY A 470 6.63 -16.27 -14.39
N ILE A 471 7.27 -17.15 -13.63
CA ILE A 471 8.57 -16.85 -13.01
C ILE A 471 9.66 -16.83 -14.08
N ASN A 472 10.35 -15.70 -14.21
CA ASN A 472 11.37 -15.48 -15.21
C ASN A 472 12.59 -16.38 -15.00
N SER A 473 13.10 -16.93 -16.09
CA SER A 473 14.36 -17.63 -16.14
C SER A 473 15.47 -16.64 -16.53
N PRO A 474 16.43 -16.34 -15.64
CA PRO A 474 17.55 -15.47 -15.98
C PRO A 474 18.50 -16.09 -17.02
N PHE A 475 18.35 -17.39 -17.31
CA PHE A 475 19.24 -18.15 -18.19
C PHE A 475 18.70 -18.32 -19.61
N THR A 476 17.38 -18.41 -19.79
CA THR A 476 16.77 -18.79 -21.07
C THR A 476 16.06 -17.63 -21.79
N GLY A 477 15.84 -16.51 -21.10
CA GLY A 477 15.02 -15.41 -21.63
C GLY A 477 13.52 -15.73 -21.74
N GLY A 478 13.08 -16.84 -21.14
CA GLY A 478 11.68 -17.25 -20.98
C GLY A 478 11.33 -17.46 -19.51
N TYR A 479 10.42 -18.38 -19.22
CA TYR A 479 10.02 -18.73 -17.86
C TYR A 479 10.78 -19.96 -17.34
N LEU A 480 10.87 -20.12 -16.02
CA LEU A 480 11.33 -21.37 -15.41
C LEU A 480 10.35 -22.50 -15.75
N GLU A 481 10.89 -23.71 -15.94
CA GLU A 481 10.10 -24.88 -16.32
C GLU A 481 8.98 -25.15 -15.31
N GLY A 482 7.74 -25.21 -15.79
CA GLY A 482 6.56 -25.44 -14.93
C GLY A 482 6.05 -24.20 -14.19
N ALA A 483 6.73 -23.07 -14.33
CA ALA A 483 6.36 -21.78 -13.75
C ALA A 483 5.87 -20.77 -14.80
N GLU A 484 5.46 -21.25 -15.99
CA GLU A 484 4.86 -20.43 -17.03
C GLU A 484 3.48 -19.89 -16.59
N PRO A 485 3.03 -18.73 -17.15
CA PRO A 485 1.67 -18.25 -16.92
C PRO A 485 0.63 -19.31 -17.32
N CYS A 486 -0.47 -19.41 -16.57
CA CYS A 486 -1.59 -20.22 -17.01
C CYS A 486 -2.19 -19.73 -18.34
N ILE A 487 -2.95 -20.61 -18.99
CA ILE A 487 -3.69 -20.29 -20.21
C ILE A 487 -5.15 -20.07 -19.83
N GLU A 488 -5.68 -18.88 -20.12
CA GLU A 488 -7.10 -18.62 -19.99
C GLU A 488 -7.86 -19.33 -21.11
N PHE A 489 -8.61 -20.37 -20.76
CA PHE A 489 -9.63 -20.88 -21.65
C PHE A 489 -10.81 -19.91 -21.59
N PHE A 490 -10.90 -19.01 -22.56
CA PHE A 490 -12.18 -18.36 -22.83
C PHE A 490 -13.16 -19.47 -23.16
N ASN A 491 -13.99 -19.87 -22.20
CA ASN A 491 -15.17 -20.67 -22.48
C ASN A 491 -15.93 -19.91 -23.54
N GLN A 492 -15.91 -20.43 -24.77
CA GLN A 492 -16.80 -19.93 -25.80
C GLN A 492 -18.19 -20.00 -25.20
N VAL A 493 -18.83 -18.84 -25.09
CA VAL A 493 -20.24 -18.73 -24.78
C VAL A 493 -20.95 -19.68 -25.72
N THR A 494 -21.45 -20.79 -25.19
CA THR A 494 -22.40 -21.64 -25.89
C THR A 494 -23.69 -20.85 -25.93
N VAL A 495 -23.84 -20.03 -26.96
CA VAL A 495 -25.11 -19.37 -27.26
C VAL A 495 -26.05 -20.50 -27.66
N ASP A 496 -26.96 -20.86 -26.76
CA ASP A 496 -28.00 -21.85 -27.01
C ASP A 496 -29.01 -21.21 -27.97
N PHE A 497 -28.82 -21.42 -29.27
CA PHE A 497 -29.73 -20.92 -30.29
C PHE A 497 -30.95 -21.85 -30.34
N ASN A 498 -32.11 -21.33 -29.94
CA ASN A 498 -33.40 -21.97 -30.16
C ASN A 498 -33.53 -22.46 -31.62
N ASP A 499 -34.19 -23.61 -31.78
CA ASP A 499 -34.18 -24.50 -32.96
C ASP A 499 -34.55 -23.89 -34.33
N ASP A 500 -35.04 -22.65 -34.39
CA ASP A 500 -35.64 -22.08 -35.60
C ASP A 500 -34.65 -21.41 -36.57
N ASN A 501 -33.37 -21.19 -36.20
CA ASN A 501 -32.41 -20.41 -37.03
C ASN A 501 -31.04 -21.06 -37.27
N LYS A 502 -30.94 -22.40 -37.23
CA LYS A 502 -29.66 -23.14 -37.40
C LYS A 502 -28.90 -22.80 -38.69
N ALA A 503 -29.59 -22.50 -39.79
CA ALA A 503 -28.94 -22.20 -41.07
C ALA A 503 -28.27 -20.81 -41.13
N ALA A 504 -28.81 -19.81 -40.41
CA ALA A 504 -28.24 -18.46 -40.39
C ALA A 504 -27.05 -18.33 -39.41
N ALA A 505 -27.11 -19.04 -38.28
CA ALA A 505 -26.06 -19.03 -37.25
C ALA A 505 -24.77 -19.75 -37.69
N ILE A 506 -24.88 -20.84 -38.46
CA ILE A 506 -23.73 -21.57 -39.02
C ILE A 506 -23.01 -20.73 -40.09
N GLY A 507 -23.74 -19.94 -40.87
CA GLY A 507 -23.16 -19.06 -41.89
C GLY A 507 -22.32 -17.92 -41.32
N LEU A 508 -22.80 -17.29 -40.23
CA LEU A 508 -22.09 -16.18 -39.58
C LEU A 508 -20.84 -16.63 -38.82
N THR A 509 -20.90 -17.77 -38.13
CA THR A 509 -19.75 -18.33 -37.39
C THR A 509 -18.64 -18.79 -38.33
N ALA A 510 -18.98 -19.43 -39.45
CA ALA A 510 -17.99 -19.80 -40.47
C ALA A 510 -17.32 -18.57 -41.11
N ALA A 511 -18.07 -17.47 -41.35
CA ALA A 511 -17.52 -16.24 -41.89
C ALA A 511 -16.56 -15.54 -40.92
N ILE A 512 -16.89 -15.49 -39.62
CA ILE A 512 -16.05 -14.90 -38.57
C ILE A 512 -14.76 -15.73 -38.39
N LEU A 513 -14.86 -17.06 -38.38
CA LEU A 513 -13.71 -17.95 -38.29
C LEU A 513 -12.78 -17.78 -39.51
N MET A 514 -13.36 -17.63 -40.71
CA MET A 514 -12.59 -17.40 -41.93
C MET A 514 -11.89 -16.03 -41.92
N LEU A 515 -12.55 -14.98 -41.39
CA LEU A 515 -11.94 -13.66 -41.22
C LEU A 515 -10.82 -13.66 -40.16
N LEU A 516 -10.96 -14.41 -39.07
CA LEU A 516 -9.91 -14.61 -38.08
C LEU A 516 -8.70 -15.35 -38.67
N ILE A 517 -8.93 -16.41 -39.44
CA ILE A 517 -7.86 -17.15 -40.12
C ILE A 517 -7.15 -16.26 -41.14
N LEU A 518 -7.89 -15.45 -41.91
CA LEU A 518 -7.32 -14.48 -42.84
C LEU A 518 -6.54 -13.37 -42.13
N GLY A 519 -7.00 -12.90 -40.97
CA GLY A 519 -6.30 -11.93 -40.13
C GLY A 519 -4.99 -12.49 -39.55
N ILE A 520 -5.00 -13.73 -39.06
CA ILE A 520 -3.81 -14.43 -38.58
C ILE A 520 -2.83 -14.66 -39.74
N ALA A 521 -3.31 -15.10 -40.91
CA ALA A 521 -2.47 -15.27 -42.09
C ALA A 521 -1.83 -13.94 -42.54
N ALA A 522 -2.59 -12.83 -42.55
CA ALA A 522 -2.06 -11.51 -42.86
C ALA A 522 -1.00 -11.05 -41.84
N CYS A 523 -1.20 -11.34 -40.55
CA CYS A 523 -0.25 -11.02 -39.49
C CYS A 523 1.06 -11.83 -39.64
N LEU A 524 0.95 -13.13 -39.95
CA LEU A 524 2.10 -13.99 -40.20
C LEU A 524 2.88 -13.57 -41.46
N ILE A 525 2.17 -13.22 -42.54
CA ILE A 525 2.79 -12.68 -43.76
C ILE A 525 3.55 -11.39 -43.45
N ARG A 526 2.95 -10.48 -42.67
CA ARG A 526 3.59 -9.23 -42.25
C ARG A 526 4.85 -9.47 -41.42
N ARG A 527 4.81 -10.39 -40.45
CA ARG A 527 6.00 -10.81 -39.67
C ARG A 527 7.10 -11.40 -40.55
N THR A 528 6.76 -12.21 -41.54
CA THR A 528 7.76 -12.75 -42.48
C THR A 528 8.34 -11.68 -43.41
N ALA A 529 7.55 -10.67 -43.78
CA ALA A 529 8.04 -9.54 -44.57
C ALA A 529 8.97 -8.64 -43.74
N GLU A 530 8.64 -8.38 -42.49
CA GLU A 530 9.49 -7.61 -41.55
C GLU A 530 10.83 -8.31 -41.30
N LYS A 531 10.84 -9.65 -41.09
CA LYS A 531 12.09 -10.42 -41.00
C LYS A 531 12.96 -10.32 -42.25
N ARG A 532 12.37 -10.43 -43.45
CA ARG A 532 13.12 -10.30 -44.71
C ARG A 532 13.67 -8.89 -44.94
N ILE A 533 12.99 -7.86 -44.45
CA ILE A 533 13.49 -6.48 -44.48
C ILE A 533 14.67 -6.32 -43.51
N GLN A 534 14.59 -6.95 -42.34
CA GLN A 534 15.65 -6.92 -41.33
C GLN A 534 16.92 -7.65 -41.83
N GLU A 535 16.77 -8.85 -42.40
CA GLU A 535 17.88 -9.61 -43.02
C GLU A 535 18.54 -8.82 -44.16
N LYS A 536 17.76 -8.16 -45.03
CA LYS A 536 18.31 -7.29 -46.09
C LYS A 536 19.03 -6.06 -45.55
N ASN A 537 18.58 -5.50 -44.44
CA ASN A 537 19.22 -4.34 -43.82
C ASN A 537 20.54 -4.73 -43.14
N GLU A 538 20.64 -5.94 -42.60
CA GLU A 538 21.89 -6.50 -42.07
C GLU A 538 22.90 -6.74 -43.21
N GLU A 539 22.50 -7.37 -44.33
CA GLU A 539 23.36 -7.52 -45.52
C GLU A 539 23.83 -6.16 -46.09
N LEU A 540 22.97 -5.14 -46.07
CA LEU A 540 23.31 -3.79 -46.54
C LEU A 540 24.28 -3.04 -45.61
N ASN A 541 24.30 -3.41 -44.32
CA ASN A 541 25.20 -2.84 -43.33
C ASN A 541 26.57 -3.52 -43.36
N GLU A 542 26.65 -4.83 -43.64
CA GLU A 542 27.92 -5.53 -43.87
C GLU A 542 28.64 -5.02 -45.14
N LEU A 543 27.90 -4.59 -46.16
CA LEU A 543 28.47 -3.95 -47.36
C LEU A 543 28.99 -2.52 -47.14
N LYS A 544 28.75 -1.92 -45.95
CA LYS A 544 29.18 -0.55 -45.62
C LYS A 544 30.38 -0.49 -44.67
N GLU A 545 30.90 -1.60 -44.17
CA GLU A 545 32.18 -1.59 -43.45
C GLU A 545 33.34 -1.51 -44.46
N PRO A 546 34.13 -0.43 -44.48
CA PRO A 546 35.36 -0.40 -45.25
C PRO A 546 36.38 -1.29 -44.54
N SER A 547 36.87 -2.30 -45.25
CA SER A 547 38.05 -3.08 -44.90
C SER A 547 39.23 -2.15 -44.59
N SER A 548 39.51 -1.91 -43.32
CA SER A 548 40.75 -1.28 -42.89
C SER A 548 41.86 -2.32 -42.88
N GLU A 549 42.36 -2.66 -44.07
CA GLU A 549 43.64 -3.33 -44.25
C GLU A 549 44.49 -2.55 -45.27
N ILE A 550 45.58 -1.99 -44.72
CA ILE A 550 46.91 -1.83 -45.33
C ILE A 550 47.19 -0.53 -46.14
N LEU A 551 48.16 0.22 -45.57
CA LEU A 551 49.07 1.28 -46.10
C LEU A 551 48.55 2.70 -46.34
#